data_AF-A0A1H9FCV1-F1
#
_entry.id   AF-A0A1H9FCV1-F1
#
_cell.length_a   1.000
_cell.length_b   1.000
_cell.length_c   1.000
_cell.angle_alpha   90.00
_cell.angle_beta   90.00
_cell.angle_gamma   90.00
#
_symmetry.space_group_name_H-M   'P 1'
#
loop_
_entity.id
_entity.type
_entity.pdbx_description
1 polymer ?
#
loop_
_entity_poly.entity_id
_entity_poly.type
_entity_poly.pdbx_seq_one_letter_code
_entity_poly.pdbx_strand_id
1 'polypeptide(L)'
;MVNELAKYSLADIKKGMKVYKEQLSEIYDIWIILYKPKESDMEEDDIIGFIGAETNEESDALYNGNNIITPVYNDSIDLEDDIFYDE
;
A
#
# COMPACT_ATOMS: atom_id res chain seq x y z
N MET A 1 13.61 13.24 -17.58
CA MET A 1 12.86 13.75 -16.41
C MET A 1 12.00 12.60 -15.95
N VAL A 2 12.26 12.05 -14.77
CA VAL A 2 11.31 11.11 -14.16
C VAL A 2 10.15 11.96 -13.66
N ASN A 3 8.95 11.72 -14.17
CA ASN A 3 7.75 12.28 -13.56
C ASN A 3 7.52 11.44 -12.30
N GLU A 4 7.84 11.98 -11.14
CA GLU A 4 7.51 11.32 -9.87
C GLU A 4 5.98 11.19 -9.79
N LEU A 5 5.50 9.96 -9.56
CA LEU A 5 4.09 9.71 -9.33
C LEU A 5 3.67 10.44 -8.04
N ALA A 6 2.58 11.22 -8.13
CA ALA A 6 2.03 11.89 -6.96
C ALA A 6 1.69 10.87 -5.87
N LYS A 7 2.22 11.11 -4.68
CA LYS A 7 2.02 10.29 -3.49
C LYS A 7 0.65 10.59 -2.87
N TYR A 8 0.07 9.59 -2.25
CA TYR A 8 -1.20 9.70 -1.53
C TYR A 8 -0.96 9.78 -0.03
N SER A 9 -1.80 10.56 0.65
CA SER A 9 -1.97 10.46 2.09
C SER A 9 -3.04 9.42 2.43
N LEU A 10 -3.10 9.01 3.70
CA LEU A 10 -4.15 8.12 4.19
C LEU A 10 -5.57 8.64 3.91
N ALA A 11 -5.75 9.97 3.91
CA ALA A 11 -7.04 10.61 3.66
C ALA A 11 -7.48 10.56 2.18
N ASP A 12 -6.53 10.37 1.25
CA ASP A 12 -6.79 10.34 -0.18
C ASP A 12 -7.22 8.95 -0.67
N ILE A 13 -6.84 7.89 0.06
CA ILE A 13 -7.06 6.51 -0.35
C ILE A 13 -8.34 5.91 0.21
N LYS A 14 -8.89 4.96 -0.54
CA LYS A 14 -10.05 4.16 -0.13
C LYS A 14 -10.05 2.81 -0.81
N LYS A 15 -10.71 1.83 -0.20
CA LYS A 15 -10.94 0.52 -0.83
C LYS A 15 -11.59 0.66 -2.20
N GLY A 16 -11.15 -0.17 -3.15
CA GLY A 16 -11.57 -0.15 -4.56
C GLY A 16 -10.83 0.86 -5.44
N MET A 17 -9.94 1.68 -4.87
CA MET A 17 -9.13 2.62 -5.64
C MET A 17 -7.97 1.91 -6.33
N LYS A 18 -7.70 2.30 -7.58
CA LYS A 18 -6.54 1.87 -8.35
C LYS A 18 -5.33 2.73 -8.00
N VAL A 19 -4.22 2.11 -7.64
CA VAL A 19 -2.99 2.79 -7.21
C VAL A 19 -1.75 2.00 -7.61
N TYR A 20 -0.62 2.70 -7.74
CA TYR A 20 0.71 2.08 -7.76
C TYR A 20 1.26 2.01 -6.34
N LYS A 21 1.98 0.93 -6.02
CA LYS A 21 2.64 0.77 -4.70
C LYS A 21 3.48 1.99 -4.33
N GLU A 22 4.21 2.57 -5.29
CA GLU A 22 5.06 3.75 -5.06
C GLU A 22 4.28 4.96 -4.56
N GLN A 23 3.00 5.11 -4.89
CA GLN A 23 2.17 6.22 -4.43
C GLN A 23 1.81 6.11 -2.95
N LEU A 24 1.98 4.92 -2.34
CA LEU A 24 1.64 4.65 -0.94
C LEU A 24 2.86 4.75 0.00
N SER A 25 4.03 5.11 -0.54
CA SER A 25 5.30 5.13 0.21
C SER A 25 5.33 6.10 1.41
N GLU A 26 4.45 7.10 1.44
CA GLU A 26 4.37 8.07 2.55
C GLU A 26 3.26 7.74 3.56
N ILE A 27 2.63 6.56 3.45
CA ILE A 27 1.65 6.08 4.41
C ILE A 27 2.35 5.08 5.33
N TYR A 28 2.50 5.45 6.59
CA TYR A 28 3.22 4.67 7.60
C TYR A 28 2.26 4.01 8.59
N ASP A 29 2.71 2.93 9.20
CA ASP A 29 2.05 2.22 10.31
C ASP A 29 0.63 1.71 9.99
N ILE A 30 0.32 1.59 8.71
CA ILE A 30 -0.97 1.13 8.19
C ILE A 30 -0.71 0.01 7.19
N TRP A 31 -1.39 -1.11 7.38
CA TRP A 31 -1.47 -2.18 6.41
C TRP A 31 -2.37 -1.77 5.26
N ILE A 32 -1.81 -1.77 4.06
CA ILE A 32 -2.56 -1.63 2.82
C ILE A 32 -2.36 -2.92 2.03
N ILE A 33 -3.44 -3.60 1.69
CA ILE A 33 -3.37 -4.80 0.85
C ILE A 33 -3.93 -4.45 -0.51
N LEU A 34 -3.08 -4.57 -1.51
CA LEU A 34 -3.46 -4.44 -2.89
C LEU A 34 -3.77 -5.82 -3.47
N TYR A 35 -4.75 -5.88 -4.35
CA TYR A 35 -5.08 -7.12 -5.06
C TYR A 35 -5.28 -6.88 -6.55
N LYS A 36 -4.96 -7.91 -7.32
CA LYS A 36 -5.23 -8.00 -8.74
C LYS A 36 -5.95 -9.33 -9.03
N PRO A 37 -7.14 -9.30 -9.66
CA PRO A 37 -7.79 -10.52 -10.12
C PRO A 37 -6.87 -11.23 -11.12
N LYS A 38 -6.68 -12.53 -10.97
CA LYS A 38 -5.78 -13.33 -11.82
C LYS A 38 -6.15 -13.30 -13.31
N GLU A 39 -7.42 -13.02 -13.62
CA GLU A 39 -7.96 -12.91 -14.99
C GLU A 39 -7.91 -11.48 -15.54
N SER A 40 -7.36 -10.51 -14.78
CA SER A 40 -7.30 -9.12 -15.21
C SER A 40 -6.10 -8.90 -16.13
N ASP A 41 -6.39 -8.70 -17.42
CA ASP A 41 -5.44 -8.34 -18.49
C ASP A 41 -4.87 -6.90 -18.32
N MET A 42 -5.35 -6.13 -17.33
CA MET A 42 -4.85 -4.77 -17.09
C MET A 42 -3.47 -4.85 -16.45
N GLU A 43 -2.42 -4.59 -17.22
CA GLU A 43 -1.03 -4.79 -16.79
C GLU A 43 -0.61 -3.98 -15.55
N GLU A 44 -1.20 -2.82 -15.25
CA GLU A 44 -0.46 -1.82 -14.45
C GLU A 44 -1.12 -1.31 -13.16
N ASP A 45 -2.44 -1.46 -12.94
CA ASP A 45 -3.08 -0.91 -11.73
C ASP A 45 -3.46 -2.00 -10.72
N ASP A 46 -2.89 -1.96 -9.51
CA ASP A 46 -3.39 -2.75 -8.39
C ASP A 46 -4.57 -2.03 -7.69
N ILE A 47 -5.49 -2.80 -7.12
CA ILE A 47 -6.69 -2.26 -6.44
C ILE A 47 -6.52 -2.39 -4.92
N ILE A 48 -6.81 -1.32 -4.18
CA ILE A 48 -6.83 -1.37 -2.72
C ILE A 48 -7.96 -2.29 -2.24
N GLY A 49 -7.60 -3.41 -1.65
CA GLY A 49 -8.53 -4.37 -1.03
C GLY A 49 -8.73 -4.13 0.46
N PHE A 50 -7.69 -3.68 1.17
CA PHE A 50 -7.72 -3.48 2.62
C PHE A 50 -6.92 -2.24 3.03
N ILE A 51 -7.37 -1.58 4.09
CA ILE A 51 -6.65 -0.50 4.79
C ILE A 51 -6.94 -0.68 6.29
N GLY A 52 -5.90 -0.80 7.12
CA GLY A 52 -6.07 -0.89 8.58
C GLY A 52 -4.76 -0.86 9.34
N ALA A 53 -4.78 -0.43 10.60
CA ALA A 53 -3.60 -0.46 11.47
C ALA A 53 -3.15 -1.88 11.82
N GLU A 54 -4.07 -2.85 11.76
CA GLU A 54 -3.84 -4.27 12.02
C GLU A 54 -4.54 -5.12 10.96
N THR A 55 -4.01 -6.30 10.69
CA THR A 55 -4.67 -7.31 9.86
C THR A 55 -5.86 -7.91 10.60
N ASN A 56 -6.93 -8.21 9.88
CA ASN A 56 -8.15 -8.82 10.41
C ASN A 56 -8.76 -9.84 9.45
N GLU A 57 -9.98 -10.31 9.75
CA GLU A 57 -10.71 -11.29 8.93
C GLU A 57 -10.94 -10.81 7.48
N GLU A 58 -11.10 -9.51 7.24
CA GLU A 58 -11.23 -8.94 5.88
C GLU A 58 -9.93 -9.12 5.09
N SER A 59 -8.79 -8.80 5.70
CA SER A 59 -7.49 -9.03 5.08
C SER A 59 -7.19 -10.51 4.86
N ASP A 60 -7.57 -11.38 5.79
CA ASP A 60 -7.36 -12.82 5.68
C ASP A 60 -8.16 -13.42 4.52
N ALA A 61 -9.40 -12.96 4.32
CA ALA A 61 -10.22 -13.36 3.18
C ALA A 61 -9.60 -12.99 1.82
N LEU A 62 -8.87 -11.87 1.74
CA LEU A 62 -8.15 -11.49 0.51
C LEU A 62 -7.02 -12.46 0.18
N TYR A 63 -6.26 -12.90 1.19
CA TYR A 63 -5.18 -13.88 1.02
C TYR A 63 -5.68 -15.27 0.63
N ASN A 64 -6.84 -15.67 1.12
CA ASN A 64 -7.45 -16.97 0.81
C ASN A 64 -8.13 -17.01 -0.57
N GLY A 65 -8.28 -15.87 -1.25
CA GLY A 65 -8.86 -15.78 -2.59
C GLY A 65 -7.90 -16.21 -3.72
N ASN A 66 -8.43 -16.37 -4.94
CA ASN A 66 -7.61 -16.61 -6.14
C ASN A 66 -7.05 -15.31 -6.75
N ASN A 67 -6.69 -14.36 -5.90
CA ASN A 67 -6.16 -13.05 -6.30
C ASN A 67 -4.63 -13.04 -6.16
N ILE A 68 -3.97 -12.21 -6.96
CA ILE A 68 -2.58 -11.83 -6.71
C ILE A 68 -2.61 -10.73 -5.66
N ILE A 69 -1.92 -10.93 -4.54
CA ILE A 69 -1.94 -10.02 -3.39
C ILE A 69 -0.57 -9.37 -3.20
N THR A 70 -0.56 -8.05 -3.03
CA THR A 70 0.64 -7.26 -2.75
C THR A 70 0.42 -6.49 -1.43
N PRO A 71 0.96 -6.97 -0.30
CA PRO A 71 0.94 -6.22 0.94
C PRO A 71 1.92 -5.04 0.89
N VAL A 72 1.49 -3.92 1.44
CA VAL A 72 2.26 -2.69 1.60
C VAL A 72 2.16 -2.26 3.06
N TYR A 73 3.32 -2.11 3.69
CA TYR A 73 3.48 -1.58 5.04
C TYR A 73 4.81 -0.83 5.07
N ASN A 74 4.77 0.44 5.44
CA ASN A 74 5.96 1.26 5.67
C ASN A 74 6.01 1.55 7.17
N ASP A 75 7.14 1.25 7.80
CA ASP A 75 7.32 1.45 9.23
C ASP A 75 7.83 2.87 9.48
N SER A 76 7.18 3.64 10.36
CA SER A 76 7.65 5.00 10.68
C SER A 76 8.93 5.00 11.51
N ILE A 77 9.29 3.88 12.17
CA ILE A 77 10.51 3.80 12.97
C ILE A 77 11.78 4.01 12.14
N ASP A 78 11.74 3.64 10.85
CA ASP A 78 12.86 3.78 9.92
C ASP A 78 13.13 5.27 9.59
N LEU A 79 12.15 6.16 9.79
CA LEU A 79 12.32 7.60 9.67
C LEU A 79 13.06 8.22 10.87
N GLU A 80 13.00 7.58 12.05
CA GLU A 80 13.58 8.11 13.28
C GLU A 80 15.08 7.81 13.43
N ASP A 81 15.66 6.93 12.61
CA ASP A 81 17.10 6.61 12.66
C ASP A 81 17.97 7.62 11.87
N ASP A 82 17.37 8.50 11.05
CA ASP A 82 18.08 9.48 10.21
C ASP A 82 18.35 10.83 10.91
N ILE A 83 18.02 10.97 12.20
CA ILE A 83 18.38 12.16 13.00
C ILE A 83 19.84 12.07 13.45
N PHE A 84 20.75 12.38 12.53
CA PHE A 84 22.14 12.67 12.88
C PHE A 84 22.19 13.96 13.71
N TYR A 85 22.46 13.82 15.02
CA TYR A 85 22.91 14.95 15.81
C TYR A 85 24.33 15.32 15.33
N ASP A 86 24.46 16.39 14.56
CA ASP A 86 25.74 17.03 14.28
C ASP A 86 26.29 17.56 15.63
N GLU A 87 27.39 16.99 16.11
CA GLU A 87 28.08 17.40 17.34
C GLU A 87 28.87 18.71 17.14
#